data_AF-C5YWC4-F1
#
_entry.id   AF-C5YWC4-F1
#
_cell.length_a   1.000
_cell.length_b   1.000
_cell.length_c   1.000
_cell.angle_alpha   90.00
_cell.angle_beta   90.00
_cell.angle_gamma   90.00
#
_symmetry.space_group_name_H-M   'P 1'
#
loop_
_entity.id
_entity.type
_entity.pdbx_description
1 polymer ?
#
loop_
_entity_poly.entity_id
_entity_poly.type
_entity_poly.pdbx_seq_one_letter_code
_entity_poly.pdbx_strand_id
1 'polypeptide(L)'
;MADKEPVVERPEAAEEEDASAAAAAAGEEEDTGAQVAPIVRLEEVAVTTGEEDEDVLLDMKAKLYRFDKDGNQWKERGTGTVKLLKHKESSKVRLVMRQAKTLKICANHLVASTTKMQEHAGSDKSCVWHAADFADGELKEEMFAIRFGSVENCKKFKELIEEIAESLTKNEGKEGEDGSSTAELLEKLTVSEDKSEGSGKSESTDSGKVNETKSDAAPAE
;
A
#
# COMPACT_ATOMS: atom_id res chain seq x y z
N MET A 1 2.55 69.22 3.12
CA MET A 1 2.36 67.97 3.91
C MET A 1 1.27 68.32 4.93
N ALA A 2 0.02 68.44 4.50
CA ALA A 2 -0.83 67.42 3.91
C ALA A 2 -1.21 66.34 4.94
N ASP A 3 -2.48 66.07 5.20
CA ASP A 3 -3.71 66.79 4.85
C ASP A 3 -4.74 66.44 5.93
N LYS A 4 -5.65 67.34 6.31
CA LYS A 4 -6.70 67.04 7.30
C LYS A 4 -8.06 67.29 6.68
N GLU A 5 -8.80 66.19 6.53
CA GLU A 5 -10.00 66.09 5.70
C GLU A 5 -11.15 66.98 6.20
N PRO A 6 -11.84 67.71 5.31
CA PRO A 6 -13.09 68.37 5.64
C PRO A 6 -14.25 67.35 5.64
N VAL A 7 -15.19 67.55 6.57
CA VAL A 7 -16.41 66.74 6.71
C VAL A 7 -17.31 66.90 5.47
N VAL A 8 -17.92 65.79 5.04
CA VAL A 8 -19.06 65.79 4.11
C VAL A 8 -20.27 65.23 4.83
N GLU A 9 -21.23 66.09 5.18
CA GLU A 9 -22.56 65.66 5.60
C GLU A 9 -23.33 65.07 4.40
N ARG A 10 -24.10 64.01 4.65
CA ARG A 10 -25.14 63.52 3.74
C ARG A 10 -26.27 62.92 4.58
N PRO A 11 -27.54 63.30 4.37
CA PRO A 11 -28.63 63.00 5.31
C PRO A 11 -29.09 61.54 5.29
N GLU A 12 -29.86 61.19 6.31
CA GLU A 12 -30.43 59.86 6.56
C GLU A 12 -31.62 59.50 5.66
N ALA A 13 -31.86 58.19 5.58
CA ALA A 13 -33.14 57.48 5.45
C ALA A 13 -34.21 58.01 4.46
N ALA A 14 -34.44 57.20 3.42
CA ALA A 14 -35.78 56.83 2.99
C ALA A 14 -35.79 55.31 2.75
N GLU A 15 -36.81 54.62 3.28
CA GLU A 15 -37.01 53.17 3.12
C GLU A 15 -37.98 52.91 1.96
N GLU A 16 -37.68 51.96 1.08
CA GLU A 16 -38.71 51.19 0.35
C GLU A 16 -38.27 49.72 0.30
N GLU A 17 -39.24 48.80 0.41
CA GLU A 17 -39.03 47.35 0.47
C GLU A 17 -39.14 46.67 -0.92
N ASP A 18 -38.87 45.36 -0.88
CA ASP A 18 -39.11 44.33 -1.90
C ASP A 18 -38.30 44.36 -3.22
N ALA A 19 -37.31 43.47 -3.24
CA ALA A 19 -36.75 42.88 -4.45
C ALA A 19 -36.42 41.39 -4.24
N SER A 20 -37.22 40.69 -3.42
CA SER A 20 -36.90 39.35 -2.86
C SER A 20 -37.16 38.19 -3.84
N ALA A 21 -36.90 38.36 -5.14
CA ALA A 21 -37.41 37.47 -6.18
C ALA A 21 -36.52 37.23 -7.42
N ALA A 22 -35.24 37.63 -7.44
CA ALA A 22 -34.46 37.69 -8.69
C ALA A 22 -32.99 37.20 -8.63
N ALA A 23 -32.69 36.12 -7.90
CA ALA A 23 -31.34 35.49 -7.93
C ALA A 23 -31.29 33.96 -7.74
N ALA A 24 -32.42 33.29 -7.47
CA ALA A 24 -32.47 31.87 -7.09
C ALA A 24 -32.50 30.89 -8.28
N ALA A 25 -31.80 31.20 -9.39
CA ALA A 25 -31.87 30.46 -10.65
C ALA A 25 -30.49 30.37 -11.34
N ALA A 26 -29.51 29.81 -10.63
CA ALA A 26 -28.16 29.54 -11.13
C ALA A 26 -27.63 28.23 -10.53
N GLY A 27 -28.23 27.11 -10.94
CA GLY A 27 -27.95 25.80 -10.35
C GLY A 27 -28.98 24.69 -10.67
N GLU A 28 -29.89 24.90 -11.61
CA GLU A 28 -30.57 23.77 -12.25
C GLU A 28 -29.54 23.04 -13.12
N GLU A 29 -29.23 21.79 -12.80
CA GLU A 29 -28.47 20.94 -13.71
C GLU A 29 -29.36 20.69 -14.94
N GLU A 30 -28.93 21.20 -16.10
CA GLU A 30 -29.65 21.03 -17.37
C GLU A 30 -29.54 19.56 -17.82
N ASP A 31 -30.41 18.71 -17.29
CA ASP A 31 -30.59 17.35 -17.78
C ASP A 31 -31.11 17.42 -19.21
N THR A 32 -30.18 17.31 -20.15
CA THR A 32 -30.41 17.27 -21.60
C THR A 32 -31.33 16.14 -22.06
N GLY A 33 -31.75 15.22 -21.17
CA GLY A 33 -32.64 14.09 -21.47
C GLY A 33 -31.99 13.05 -22.41
N ALA A 34 -30.68 13.12 -22.60
CA ALA A 34 -29.94 12.32 -23.55
C ALA A 34 -29.89 10.84 -23.12
N GLN A 35 -30.70 9.99 -23.77
CA GLN A 35 -30.74 8.55 -23.50
C GLN A 35 -29.44 7.87 -23.98
N VAL A 36 -28.45 7.78 -23.09
CA VAL A 36 -27.19 7.07 -23.36
C VAL A 36 -27.44 5.56 -23.35
N ALA A 37 -27.38 4.94 -24.53
CA ALA A 37 -27.45 3.48 -24.65
C ALA A 37 -26.21 2.82 -24.01
N PRO A 38 -26.36 1.77 -23.17
CA PRO A 38 -25.22 1.09 -22.57
C PRO A 38 -24.30 0.45 -23.61
N ILE A 39 -23.06 0.95 -23.70
CA ILE A 39 -22.03 0.46 -24.64
C ILE A 39 -21.62 -0.99 -24.31
N VAL A 40 -21.64 -1.34 -23.01
CA VAL A 40 -21.31 -2.67 -22.50
C VAL A 40 -22.37 -3.06 -21.47
N ARG A 41 -22.76 -4.35 -21.46
CA ARG A 41 -23.47 -4.97 -20.34
C ARG A 41 -22.46 -5.74 -19.51
N LEU A 42 -22.39 -5.44 -18.22
CA LEU A 42 -21.58 -6.18 -17.26
C LEU A 42 -22.50 -7.14 -16.50
N GLU A 43 -22.04 -8.36 -16.27
CA GLU A 43 -22.71 -9.31 -15.37
C GLU A 43 -22.28 -9.06 -13.92
N GLU A 44 -23.14 -9.39 -12.97
CA GLU A 44 -22.81 -9.27 -11.55
C GLU A 44 -21.83 -10.38 -11.15
N VAL A 45 -20.62 -9.99 -10.73
CA VAL A 45 -19.58 -10.90 -10.27
C VAL A 45 -19.49 -10.85 -8.75
N ALA A 46 -19.57 -12.02 -8.10
CA ALA A 46 -19.33 -12.12 -6.66
C ALA A 46 -17.87 -11.76 -6.33
N VAL A 47 -17.67 -10.69 -5.56
CA VAL A 47 -16.33 -10.20 -5.18
C VAL A 47 -15.99 -10.67 -3.77
N THR A 48 -14.91 -11.43 -3.64
CA THR A 48 -14.26 -11.71 -2.35
C THR A 48 -13.31 -10.57 -1.96
N THR A 49 -13.12 -10.38 -0.66
CA THR A 49 -12.22 -9.35 -0.10
C THR A 49 -10.77 -9.82 -0.03
N GLY A 50 -10.55 -11.13 0.10
CA GLY A 50 -9.26 -11.72 0.43
C GLY A 50 -8.89 -11.56 1.91
N GLU A 51 -9.89 -11.36 2.78
CA GLU A 51 -9.78 -11.17 4.25
C GLU A 51 -10.64 -12.20 5.02
N GLU A 52 -11.26 -13.17 4.32
CA GLU A 52 -12.26 -14.11 4.86
C GLU A 52 -11.68 -15.09 5.90
N ASP A 53 -10.46 -15.57 5.69
CA ASP A 53 -9.77 -16.55 6.55
C ASP A 53 -8.97 -15.90 7.69
N GLU A 54 -9.30 -14.66 8.04
CA GLU A 54 -8.63 -13.88 9.06
C GLU A 54 -9.57 -13.38 10.17
N ASP A 55 -9.03 -13.20 11.37
CA ASP A 55 -9.69 -12.58 12.52
C ASP A 55 -9.20 -11.15 12.70
N VAL A 56 -10.13 -10.21 12.95
CA VAL A 56 -9.84 -8.79 13.09
C VAL A 56 -9.37 -8.49 14.52
N LEU A 57 -8.06 -8.29 14.70
CA LEU A 57 -7.48 -7.86 15.99
C LEU A 57 -7.70 -6.35 16.25
N LEU A 58 -7.79 -5.57 15.17
CA LEU A 58 -7.94 -4.12 15.22
C LEU A 58 -8.68 -3.62 13.97
N ASP A 59 -9.57 -2.64 14.14
CA ASP A 59 -10.20 -1.85 13.05
C ASP A 59 -10.30 -0.39 13.52
N MET A 60 -9.64 0.53 12.81
CA MET A 60 -9.55 1.95 13.20
C MET A 60 -9.50 2.89 12.01
N LYS A 61 -10.11 4.07 12.14
CA LYS A 61 -9.99 5.15 11.16
C LYS A 61 -8.67 5.91 11.30
N ALA A 62 -7.93 6.03 10.20
CA ALA A 62 -6.60 6.63 10.15
C ALA A 62 -6.33 7.34 8.82
N LYS A 63 -5.24 8.12 8.78
CA LYS A 63 -4.61 8.66 7.56
C LYS A 63 -3.17 8.19 7.48
N LEU A 64 -2.78 7.62 6.34
CA LEU A 64 -1.47 7.02 6.08
C LEU A 64 -0.67 7.87 5.09
N TYR A 65 0.60 8.01 5.36
CA TYR A 65 1.60 8.69 4.54
C TYR A 65 2.74 7.72 4.21
N ARG A 66 3.27 7.79 2.97
CA ARG A 66 4.54 7.18 2.55
C ARG A 66 5.62 8.27 2.59
N PHE A 67 6.82 7.93 3.05
CA PHE A 67 7.99 8.80 2.86
C PHE A 67 8.52 8.68 1.42
N ASP A 68 8.63 9.82 0.75
CA ASP A 68 9.24 9.97 -0.56
C ASP A 68 10.73 10.21 -0.40
N LYS A 69 11.54 9.22 -0.78
CA LYS A 69 13.01 9.27 -0.61
C LYS A 69 13.64 10.34 -1.51
N ASP A 70 13.14 10.49 -2.74
CA ASP A 70 13.69 11.42 -3.73
C ASP A 70 13.34 12.88 -3.44
N GLY A 71 12.09 13.17 -3.04
CA GLY A 71 11.66 14.49 -2.59
C GLY A 71 11.94 14.80 -1.11
N ASN A 72 12.49 13.85 -0.36
CA ASN A 72 12.75 13.94 1.09
C ASN A 72 11.52 14.44 1.90
N GLN A 73 10.32 13.93 1.57
CA GLN A 73 9.06 14.47 2.07
C GLN A 73 8.00 13.39 2.34
N TRP A 74 7.05 13.67 3.24
CA TRP A 74 5.86 12.84 3.40
C TRP A 74 4.84 13.12 2.27
N LYS A 75 4.28 12.06 1.68
CA LYS A 75 3.16 12.12 0.73
C LYS A 75 1.99 11.28 1.27
N GLU A 76 0.76 11.78 1.18
CA GLU A 76 -0.41 11.00 1.61
C GLU A 76 -0.63 9.79 0.68
N ARG A 77 -0.81 8.61 1.27
CA ARG A 77 -1.07 7.34 0.56
C ARG A 77 -2.53 6.89 0.66
N GLY A 78 -3.22 7.26 1.75
CA GLY A 78 -4.65 7.01 1.87
C GLY A 78 -5.26 7.50 3.19
N THR A 79 -6.57 7.78 3.15
CA THR A 79 -7.41 8.00 4.33
C THR A 79 -8.53 6.97 4.34
N GLY A 80 -8.72 6.28 5.47
CA GLY A 80 -9.73 5.22 5.60
C GLY A 80 -9.55 4.37 6.84
N THR A 81 -9.87 3.08 6.72
CA THR A 81 -9.75 2.13 7.83
C THR A 81 -8.48 1.31 7.68
N VAL A 82 -7.67 1.29 8.75
CA VAL A 82 -6.58 0.32 8.95
C VAL A 82 -7.09 -0.82 9.82
N LYS A 83 -6.73 -2.06 9.44
CA LYS A 83 -6.98 -3.27 10.20
C LYS A 83 -5.66 -3.97 10.53
N LEU A 84 -5.67 -4.72 11.63
CA LEU A 84 -4.73 -5.81 11.88
C LEU A 84 -5.50 -7.12 11.80
N LEU A 85 -5.07 -8.00 10.91
CA LEU A 85 -5.75 -9.22 10.52
C LEU A 85 -4.85 -10.42 10.83
N LYS A 86 -5.35 -11.38 11.61
CA LYS A 86 -4.63 -12.62 11.96
C LYS A 86 -5.19 -13.79 11.16
N HIS A 87 -4.37 -14.46 10.37
CA HIS A 87 -4.79 -15.65 9.61
C HIS A 87 -5.07 -16.84 10.55
N LYS A 88 -6.23 -17.48 10.37
CA LYS A 88 -6.78 -18.49 11.30
C LYS A 88 -5.89 -19.72 11.43
N GLU A 89 -5.38 -20.23 10.31
CA GLU A 89 -4.55 -21.44 10.29
C GLU A 89 -3.09 -21.18 10.65
N SER A 90 -2.48 -20.17 10.02
CA SER A 90 -1.02 -19.93 10.11
C SER A 90 -0.63 -18.97 11.24
N SER A 91 -1.61 -18.38 11.94
CA SER A 91 -1.44 -17.39 13.01
C SER A 91 -0.64 -16.13 12.66
N LYS A 92 -0.19 -15.95 11.42
CA LYS A 92 0.51 -14.76 10.93
C LYS A 92 -0.42 -13.55 10.94
N VAL A 93 0.12 -12.38 11.28
CA VAL A 93 -0.64 -11.12 11.32
C VAL A 93 -0.16 -10.18 10.22
N ARG A 94 -1.10 -9.55 9.51
CA ARG A 94 -0.82 -8.46 8.57
C ARG A 94 -1.59 -7.19 8.89
N LEU A 95 -1.01 -6.07 8.50
CA LEU A 95 -1.67 -4.78 8.41
C LEU A 95 -2.26 -4.62 7.01
N VAL A 96 -3.57 -4.37 6.94
CA VAL A 96 -4.28 -4.03 5.70
C VAL A 96 -4.99 -2.69 5.91
N MET A 97 -4.81 -1.74 5.00
CA MET A 97 -5.51 -0.46 5.02
C MET A 97 -6.18 -0.20 3.68
N ARG A 98 -7.46 0.21 3.70
CA ARG A 98 -8.24 0.55 2.50
C ARG A 98 -8.74 1.99 2.55
N GLN A 99 -8.72 2.66 1.39
CA GLN A 99 -9.21 4.03 1.22
C GLN A 99 -10.75 4.09 1.32
N ALA A 100 -11.29 5.03 2.10
CA ALA A 100 -12.70 5.03 2.52
C ALA A 100 -13.77 5.13 1.41
N LYS A 101 -13.42 5.65 0.21
CA LYS A 101 -14.35 5.81 -0.92
C LYS A 101 -14.10 4.85 -2.07
N THR A 102 -12.83 4.54 -2.35
CA THR A 102 -12.41 3.76 -3.52
C THR A 102 -12.20 2.28 -3.17
N LEU A 103 -12.16 1.93 -1.88
CA LEU A 103 -11.85 0.61 -1.32
C LEU A 103 -10.50 0.02 -1.76
N LYS A 104 -9.69 0.80 -2.48
CA LYS A 104 -8.32 0.46 -2.87
C LYS A 104 -7.45 0.28 -1.64
N ILE A 105 -6.65 -0.78 -1.66
CA ILE A 105 -5.61 -1.04 -0.68
C ILE A 105 -4.57 0.08 -0.78
N CYS A 106 -4.11 0.58 0.37
CA CYS A 106 -3.07 1.60 0.48
C CYS A 106 -1.95 1.25 1.48
N ALA A 107 -2.10 0.14 2.21
CA ALA A 107 -1.03 -0.66 2.82
C ALA A 107 -1.49 -2.12 2.89
N ASN A 108 -0.57 -3.07 2.69
CA ASN A 108 -0.74 -4.51 2.83
C ASN A 108 0.64 -5.15 3.10
N HIS A 109 0.96 -5.40 4.37
CA HIS A 109 2.23 -6.01 4.79
C HIS A 109 2.06 -6.88 6.02
N LEU A 110 2.87 -7.94 6.13
CA LEU A 110 3.00 -8.72 7.37
C LEU A 110 3.60 -7.84 8.48
N VAL A 111 3.17 -8.06 9.72
CA VAL A 111 3.90 -7.59 10.90
C VAL A 111 5.06 -8.57 11.12
N ALA A 112 6.29 -8.07 11.13
CA ALA A 112 7.50 -8.86 11.34
C ALA A 112 8.00 -8.71 12.79
N SER A 113 8.78 -9.69 13.26
CA SER A 113 9.53 -9.58 14.53
C SER A 113 10.54 -8.42 14.55
N THR A 114 10.91 -7.91 13.38
CA THR A 114 11.76 -6.72 13.19
C THR A 114 10.99 -5.40 13.10
N THR A 115 9.65 -5.40 13.00
CA THR A 115 8.82 -4.19 12.92
C THR A 115 8.90 -3.40 14.22
N LYS A 116 9.31 -2.14 14.14
CA LYS A 116 9.46 -1.23 15.30
C LYS A 116 8.67 0.06 15.06
N MET A 117 7.83 0.43 16.02
CA MET A 117 7.01 1.63 15.97
C MET A 117 7.68 2.80 16.69
N GLN A 118 8.00 3.85 15.94
CA GLN A 118 8.58 5.08 16.46
C GLN A 118 7.51 6.15 16.61
N GLU A 119 7.59 6.98 17.66
CA GLU A 119 6.68 8.11 17.81
C GLU A 119 7.10 9.25 16.87
N HIS A 120 6.14 9.87 16.18
CA HIS A 120 6.42 10.95 15.26
C HIS A 120 6.74 12.23 16.03
N ALA A 121 7.96 12.75 15.92
CA ALA A 121 8.44 13.90 16.69
C ALA A 121 7.55 15.17 16.61
N GLY A 122 6.74 15.31 15.55
CA GLY A 122 5.77 16.40 15.38
C GLY A 122 4.31 16.09 15.74
N SER A 123 3.95 14.87 16.18
CA SER A 123 2.60 14.59 16.72
C SER A 123 2.53 13.29 17.53
N ASP A 124 2.06 13.44 18.76
CA ASP A 124 1.51 12.45 19.69
C ASP A 124 0.43 11.49 19.13
N LYS A 125 -0.23 11.87 18.03
CA LYS A 125 -1.28 11.07 17.35
C LYS A 125 -0.76 10.32 16.12
N SER A 126 0.56 10.29 15.93
CA SER A 126 1.19 9.64 14.80
C SER A 126 2.37 8.77 15.21
N CYS A 127 2.52 7.62 14.54
CA CYS A 127 3.68 6.75 14.64
C CYS A 127 4.24 6.40 13.25
N VAL A 128 5.50 5.97 13.24
CA VAL A 128 6.37 5.80 12.07
C VAL A 128 7.04 4.43 12.10
N TRP A 129 7.11 3.74 10.97
CA TRP A 129 7.78 2.44 10.85
C TRP A 129 8.26 2.16 9.42
N HIS A 130 8.99 1.06 9.26
CA HIS A 130 9.39 0.49 7.97
C HIS A 130 8.69 -0.85 7.73
N ALA A 131 8.31 -1.14 6.49
CA ALA A 131 7.75 -2.42 6.10
C ALA A 131 7.91 -2.73 4.60
N ALA A 132 8.04 -4.01 4.27
CA ALA A 132 7.92 -4.53 2.91
C ALA A 132 6.44 -4.65 2.52
N ASP A 133 5.94 -3.68 1.74
CA ASP A 133 4.51 -3.50 1.44
C ASP A 133 4.14 -3.96 0.03
N PHE A 134 2.92 -4.50 -0.12
CA PHE A 134 2.39 -5.07 -1.37
C PHE A 134 1.11 -4.37 -1.87
N ALA A 135 0.76 -3.17 -1.37
CA ALA A 135 -0.46 -2.47 -1.77
C ALA A 135 -0.51 -2.09 -3.27
N ASP A 136 0.66 -1.89 -3.89
CA ASP A 136 0.78 -1.57 -5.32
C ASP A 136 0.87 -2.84 -6.21
N GLY A 137 0.72 -4.05 -5.65
CA GLY A 137 0.85 -5.33 -6.38
C GLY A 137 2.30 -5.81 -6.61
N GLU A 138 3.27 -5.12 -6.03
CA GLU A 138 4.71 -5.43 -6.05
C GLU A 138 5.28 -5.18 -4.65
N LEU A 139 6.22 -6.01 -4.19
CA LEU A 139 6.80 -5.88 -2.85
C LEU A 139 7.84 -4.75 -2.79
N LYS A 140 7.60 -3.74 -1.93
CA LYS A 140 8.39 -2.50 -1.86
C LYS A 140 8.77 -2.14 -0.43
N GLU A 141 10.05 -1.80 -0.22
CA GLU A 141 10.57 -1.33 1.08
C GLU A 141 10.19 0.13 1.34
N GLU A 142 9.10 0.32 2.08
CA GLU A 142 8.49 1.61 2.36
C GLU A 142 8.71 2.05 3.81
N MET A 143 8.68 3.37 4.00
CA MET A 143 8.64 4.00 5.32
C MET A 143 7.29 4.69 5.45
N PHE A 144 6.52 4.31 6.46
CA PHE A 144 5.16 4.78 6.69
C PHE A 144 5.11 5.72 7.90
N ALA A 145 4.21 6.70 7.83
CA ALA A 145 3.69 7.39 9.00
C ALA A 145 2.17 7.29 8.98
N ILE A 146 1.56 6.90 10.09
CA ILE A 146 0.11 6.81 10.23
C ILE A 146 -0.34 7.79 11.32
N ARG A 147 -1.50 8.43 11.11
CA ARG A 147 -2.09 9.41 12.01
C ARG A 147 -3.51 9.01 12.38
N PHE A 148 -3.81 9.01 13.68
CA PHE A 148 -5.12 8.70 14.23
C PHE A 148 -5.89 9.96 14.67
N GLY A 149 -7.18 9.79 14.98
CA GLY A 149 -8.01 10.87 15.52
C GLY A 149 -7.61 11.32 16.93
N SER A 150 -7.11 10.40 17.77
CA SER A 150 -6.77 10.62 19.18
C SER A 150 -5.46 9.92 19.56
N VAL A 151 -4.92 10.25 20.74
CA VAL A 151 -3.60 9.76 21.22
C VAL A 151 -3.70 8.32 21.70
N GLU A 152 -4.79 7.99 22.39
CA GLU A 152 -5.11 6.65 22.89
C GLU A 152 -5.18 5.65 21.73
N ASN A 153 -5.75 6.07 20.60
CA ASN A 153 -5.82 5.26 19.39
C ASN A 153 -4.43 4.99 18.78
N CYS A 154 -3.54 5.99 18.79
CA CYS A 154 -2.16 5.81 18.32
C CYS A 154 -1.36 4.89 19.25
N LYS A 155 -1.55 5.02 20.57
CA LYS A 155 -0.91 4.15 21.57
C LYS A 155 -1.39 2.71 21.44
N LYS A 156 -2.70 2.46 21.39
CA LYS A 156 -3.26 1.11 21.21
C LYS A 156 -2.76 0.42 19.94
N PHE A 157 -2.65 1.16 18.83
CA PHE A 157 -2.10 0.62 17.57
C PHE A 157 -0.62 0.25 17.70
N LYS A 158 0.19 1.12 18.31
CA LYS A 158 1.62 0.87 18.58
C LYS A 158 1.81 -0.34 19.51
N GLU A 159 1.16 -0.32 20.68
CA GLU A 159 1.24 -1.35 21.71
C GLU A 159 0.89 -2.74 21.15
N LEU A 160 -0.19 -2.84 20.37
CA LEU A 160 -0.62 -4.11 19.77
C LEU A 160 0.37 -4.63 18.71
N ILE A 161 0.97 -3.75 17.90
CA ILE A 161 1.99 -4.16 16.91
C ILE A 161 3.30 -4.58 17.60
N GLU A 162 3.68 -3.90 18.68
CA GLU A 162 4.84 -4.27 19.50
C GLU A 162 4.62 -5.61 20.22
N GLU A 163 3.42 -5.87 20.76
CA GLU A 163 3.01 -7.17 21.32
C GLU A 163 3.08 -8.29 20.26
N ILE A 164 2.56 -8.04 19.05
CA ILE A 164 2.63 -9.01 17.94
C ILE A 164 4.08 -9.29 17.56
N ALA A 165 4.90 -8.26 17.33
CA ALA A 165 6.31 -8.43 16.95
C ALA A 165 7.11 -9.18 18.04
N GLU A 166 6.89 -8.86 19.32
CA GLU A 166 7.44 -9.62 20.44
C GLU A 166 6.97 -11.08 20.45
N SER A 167 5.69 -11.36 20.19
CA SER A 167 5.16 -12.73 20.16
C SER A 167 5.84 -13.59 19.08
N LEU A 168 6.19 -12.98 17.94
CA LEU A 168 6.95 -13.63 16.88
C LEU A 168 8.38 -13.96 17.33
N THR A 169 9.12 -13.01 17.93
CA THR A 169 10.49 -13.28 18.43
C THR A 169 10.54 -14.43 19.45
N LYS A 170 9.47 -14.63 20.21
CA LYS A 170 9.35 -15.68 21.24
C LYS A 170 9.01 -17.06 20.64
N ASN A 171 8.50 -17.10 19.41
CA ASN A 171 8.16 -18.33 18.68
C ASN A 171 9.25 -18.73 17.67
N GLU A 172 9.94 -17.78 17.04
CA GLU A 172 11.11 -18.06 16.18
C GLU A 172 12.21 -18.83 16.95
N GLY A 173 12.32 -18.60 18.27
CA GLY A 173 13.17 -19.37 19.18
C GLY A 173 12.69 -20.79 19.54
N LYS A 174 11.59 -21.27 18.95
CA LYS A 174 11.03 -22.63 19.13
C LYS A 174 10.89 -23.40 17.81
N GLU A 175 10.53 -22.73 16.72
CA GLU A 175 10.35 -23.38 15.40
C GLU A 175 11.64 -23.96 14.81
N GLY A 176 12.80 -23.66 15.40
CA GLY A 176 14.09 -24.24 15.03
C GLY A 176 14.25 -25.75 15.26
N GLU A 177 13.31 -26.42 15.92
CA GLU A 177 13.33 -27.89 16.13
C GLU A 177 12.49 -28.65 15.07
N ASP A 178 11.36 -28.08 14.62
CA ASP A 178 10.48 -28.71 13.61
C ASP A 178 10.95 -28.53 12.15
N GLY A 179 11.86 -27.57 11.89
CA GLY A 179 12.39 -27.28 10.56
C GLY A 179 13.10 -28.45 9.85
N SER A 180 13.43 -29.52 10.58
CA SER A 180 13.96 -30.76 9.99
C SER A 180 12.93 -31.52 9.14
N SER A 181 11.65 -31.51 9.55
CA SER A 181 10.63 -32.39 8.97
C SER A 181 10.24 -32.02 7.53
N THR A 182 10.28 -30.73 7.19
CA THR A 182 9.97 -30.23 5.84
C THR A 182 11.08 -30.51 4.82
N ALA A 183 12.34 -30.59 5.27
CA ALA A 183 13.46 -30.98 4.43
C ALA A 183 13.39 -32.47 4.03
N GLU A 184 13.14 -33.36 5.00
CA GLU A 184 13.00 -34.81 4.78
C GLU A 184 11.82 -35.18 3.86
N LEU A 185 10.82 -34.31 3.74
CA LEU A 185 9.68 -34.48 2.82
C LEU A 185 10.01 -34.08 1.37
N LEU A 186 10.89 -33.10 1.15
CA LEU A 186 11.35 -32.75 -0.20
C LEU A 186 12.26 -33.82 -0.79
N GLU A 187 13.17 -34.40 0.02
CA GLU A 187 14.12 -35.41 -0.45
C GLU A 187 13.44 -36.75 -0.85
N LYS A 188 12.20 -36.99 -0.40
CA LYS A 188 11.37 -38.13 -0.82
C LYS A 188 10.59 -37.91 -2.12
N LEU A 189 10.60 -36.71 -2.69
CA LEU A 189 9.87 -36.36 -3.92
C LEU A 189 10.73 -36.36 -5.19
N THR A 190 12.06 -36.51 -5.08
CA THR A 190 12.95 -36.69 -6.24
C THR A 190 12.85 -38.11 -6.78
N VAL A 191 11.95 -38.32 -7.74
CA VAL A 191 11.75 -39.59 -8.45
C VAL A 191 13.01 -39.98 -9.25
N SER A 192 13.48 -41.22 -9.06
CA SER A 192 14.64 -41.77 -9.77
C SER A 192 14.37 -42.00 -11.26
N GLU A 193 15.36 -41.69 -12.11
CA GLU A 193 15.41 -42.22 -13.48
C GLU A 193 15.67 -43.73 -13.46
N ASP A 194 14.77 -44.52 -14.06
CA ASP A 194 15.02 -45.93 -14.39
C ASP A 194 15.32 -46.05 -15.90
N LYS A 195 16.48 -46.64 -16.24
CA LYS A 195 16.90 -46.85 -17.62
C LYS A 195 16.62 -48.28 -18.06
N SER A 196 15.79 -48.43 -19.09
CA SER A 196 15.81 -49.60 -19.97
C SER A 196 16.44 -49.23 -21.32
N GLU A 197 17.34 -50.08 -21.82
CA GLU A 197 18.16 -49.82 -23.02
C GLU A 197 17.46 -50.24 -24.33
N GLY A 198 17.80 -49.60 -25.45
CA GLY A 198 17.04 -49.73 -26.71
C GLY A 198 17.75 -49.47 -28.05
N SER A 199 19.08 -49.68 -28.13
CA SER A 199 19.88 -49.89 -29.36
C SER A 199 19.58 -49.08 -30.65
N GLY A 200 20.50 -48.16 -31.03
CA GLY A 200 20.61 -47.61 -32.40
C GLY A 200 21.91 -46.83 -32.63
N LYS A 201 22.68 -47.12 -33.69
CA LYS A 201 24.05 -46.59 -33.91
C LYS A 201 24.36 -46.23 -35.38
N SER A 202 24.93 -45.04 -35.61
CA SER A 202 25.85 -44.66 -36.72
C SER A 202 26.44 -43.26 -36.38
N GLU A 203 27.74 -43.07 -36.10
CA GLU A 203 28.83 -42.67 -37.04
C GLU A 203 28.48 -41.41 -37.88
N SER A 204 29.07 -40.19 -37.75
CA SER A 204 30.46 -39.65 -37.62
C SER A 204 31.16 -39.37 -38.98
N THR A 205 32.00 -38.34 -39.20
CA THR A 205 32.80 -37.43 -38.34
C THR A 205 32.29 -35.94 -38.38
N ASP A 206 32.98 -34.78 -38.33
CA ASP A 206 34.42 -34.37 -38.35
C ASP A 206 34.70 -32.94 -37.79
N SER A 207 35.94 -32.48 -37.97
CA SER A 207 36.68 -31.27 -37.57
C SER A 207 36.12 -29.89 -37.99
N GLY A 208 36.47 -28.82 -37.26
CA GLY A 208 36.10 -27.43 -37.65
C GLY A 208 36.60 -26.28 -36.77
N LYS A 209 37.89 -26.20 -36.42
CA LYS A 209 38.47 -25.04 -35.68
C LYS A 209 39.15 -24.05 -36.62
N VAL A 210 38.65 -22.81 -36.67
CA VAL A 210 39.39 -21.65 -37.21
C VAL A 210 39.36 -20.51 -36.19
N ASN A 211 40.50 -19.88 -35.97
CA ASN A 211 40.67 -18.67 -35.17
C ASN A 211 41.77 -17.83 -35.84
N GLU A 212 41.43 -16.64 -36.31
CA GLU A 212 42.42 -15.61 -36.67
C GLU A 212 42.11 -14.28 -35.98
N THR A 213 43.15 -13.45 -35.87
CA THR A 213 43.28 -12.40 -34.84
C THR A 213 44.11 -11.23 -35.40
N LYS A 214 44.09 -10.06 -34.73
CA LYS A 214 44.89 -8.84 -35.00
C LYS A 214 44.45 -8.06 -36.26
N SER A 215 44.80 -6.77 -36.41
CA SER A 215 45.72 -5.88 -35.66
C SER A 215 44.98 -4.81 -34.85
N ASP A 216 45.42 -4.46 -33.62
CA ASP A 216 46.44 -3.43 -33.30
C ASP A 216 46.31 -2.13 -34.13
N ALA A 217 46.45 -0.91 -33.63
CA ALA A 217 46.48 -0.31 -32.28
C ALA A 217 46.83 1.19 -32.47
N ALA A 218 46.10 2.08 -31.77
CA ALA A 218 46.62 3.30 -31.10
C ALA A 218 47.15 4.49 -31.96
N PRO A 219 47.45 5.67 -31.36
CA PRO A 219 47.25 6.11 -29.96
C PRO A 219 46.34 7.34 -29.83
N ALA A 220 46.36 7.98 -28.65
CA ALA A 220 45.54 9.14 -28.28
C ALA A 220 46.09 10.50 -28.75
N GLU A 221 45.21 11.50 -28.75
CA GLU A 221 45.42 12.79 -28.09
C GLU A 221 44.16 13.13 -27.26
#